data_AF-A0A452Z7B8-F1
#
_entry.id   AF-A0A452Z7B8-F1
#
_cell.length_a   1.000
_cell.length_b   1.000
_cell.length_c   1.000
_cell.angle_alpha   90.00
_cell.angle_beta   90.00
_cell.angle_gamma   90.00
#
_symmetry.space_group_name_H-M   'P 1'
#
loop_
_entity.id
_entity.type
_entity.pdbx_description
1 polymer ?
#
loop_
_entity_poly.entity_id
_entity_poly.type
_entity_poly.pdbx_seq_one_letter_code
_entity_poly.pdbx_strand_id
1 'polypeptide(L)'
;MIKDKDNATLEDVLQPGTHMIAAGYCMYGSSCTLVLSTGNGVNGFTLDPSLGEFILTHPNIKIPNKGKIYSVNEGNARNWDAPTAKYVERCKFPQDGSSPKSLRYIGRSVSVFQLFV
;
A
#
# COMPACT_ATOMS: atom_id res chain seq x y z
N MET A 1 3.75 -21.40 -6.15
CA MET A 1 4.23 -21.98 -7.44
C MET A 1 3.32 -23.15 -7.76
N ILE A 2 2.77 -23.22 -8.98
CA ILE A 2 1.81 -24.27 -9.37
C ILE A 2 2.54 -25.61 -9.33
N LYS A 3 2.04 -26.55 -8.54
CA LYS A 3 2.70 -27.85 -8.32
C LYS A 3 2.54 -28.79 -9.50
N ASP A 4 1.40 -28.74 -10.20
CA ASP A 4 1.12 -29.47 -11.43
C ASP A 4 0.97 -28.49 -12.60
N LYS A 5 1.85 -28.58 -13.60
CA LYS A 5 1.90 -27.60 -14.70
C LYS A 5 0.64 -27.62 -15.59
N ASP A 6 -0.10 -28.73 -15.59
CA ASP A 6 -1.22 -28.92 -16.51
C ASP A 6 -2.58 -28.69 -15.82
N ASN A 7 -2.64 -28.74 -14.49
CA ASN A 7 -3.88 -28.52 -13.72
C ASN A 7 -3.62 -27.72 -12.44
N ALA A 8 -3.90 -26.42 -12.48
CA ALA A 8 -3.89 -25.59 -11.27
C ALA A 8 -5.03 -25.99 -10.33
N THR A 9 -4.73 -26.20 -9.05
CA THR A 9 -5.73 -26.53 -8.02
C THR A 9 -5.99 -25.36 -7.09
N LEU A 10 -7.00 -25.49 -6.21
CA LEU A 10 -7.30 -24.46 -5.22
C LEU A 10 -6.13 -24.26 -4.24
N GLU A 11 -5.43 -25.34 -3.90
CA GLU A 11 -4.25 -25.35 -3.05
C GLU A 11 -3.09 -24.54 -3.65
N ASP A 12 -3.03 -24.40 -4.98
CA ASP A 12 -2.01 -23.57 -5.64
C ASP A 12 -2.25 -22.07 -5.43
N VAL A 13 -3.51 -21.66 -5.22
CA VAL A 13 -3.89 -20.24 -5.01
C VAL A 13 -3.89 -19.87 -3.53
N LEU A 14 -4.29 -20.79 -2.65
CA LEU A 14 -4.36 -20.57 -1.19
C LEU A 14 -3.00 -20.72 -0.49
N GLN A 15 -1.92 -20.26 -1.13
CA GLN A 15 -0.59 -20.26 -0.54
C GLN A 15 -0.41 -19.03 0.37
N PRO A 16 0.35 -19.16 1.48
CA PRO A 16 0.75 -18.02 2.29
C PRO A 16 1.42 -16.91 1.45
N GLY A 17 1.14 -15.65 1.77
CA GLY A 17 1.73 -14.50 1.06
C GLY A 17 3.26 -14.43 1.14
N THR A 18 3.87 -15.10 2.12
CA THR A 18 5.34 -15.27 2.22
C THR A 18 5.94 -16.09 1.08
N HIS A 19 5.13 -16.84 0.33
CA HIS A 19 5.55 -17.57 -0.87
C HIS A 19 5.38 -16.77 -2.17
N MET A 20 4.94 -15.50 -2.11
CA MET A 20 4.85 -14.65 -3.30
C MET A 20 6.25 -14.40 -3.87
N ILE A 21 6.42 -14.67 -5.16
CA ILE A 21 7.65 -14.37 -5.91
C ILE A 21 7.66 -12.95 -6.49
N ALA A 22 6.47 -12.36 -6.64
CA ALA A 22 6.27 -10.98 -7.07
C ALA A 22 4.93 -10.46 -6.57
N ALA A 23 4.85 -9.16 -6.35
CA ALA A 23 3.61 -8.45 -6.03
C ALA A 23 3.70 -7.02 -6.55
N GLY A 24 2.55 -6.44 -6.89
CA GLY A 24 2.49 -5.08 -7.40
C GLY A 24 1.07 -4.58 -7.52
N TYR A 25 0.94 -3.30 -7.85
CA TYR A 25 -0.34 -2.66 -8.13
C TYR A 25 -0.20 -1.64 -9.25
N CYS A 26 -1.32 -1.36 -9.93
CA CYS A 26 -1.44 -0.23 -10.84
C CYS A 26 -2.35 0.84 -10.22
N MET A 27 -1.94 2.09 -10.28
CA MET A 27 -2.67 3.24 -9.77
C MET A 27 -3.06 4.13 -10.93
N TYR A 28 -4.38 4.25 -11.14
CA TYR A 28 -4.98 5.11 -12.16
C TYR A 28 -5.42 6.42 -11.51
N GLY A 29 -4.48 7.36 -11.41
CA GLY A 29 -4.70 8.70 -10.85
C GLY A 29 -4.60 9.78 -11.93
N SER A 30 -3.99 10.91 -11.58
CA SER A 30 -3.59 11.94 -12.57
C SER A 30 -2.57 11.42 -13.58
N SER A 31 -1.80 10.39 -13.19
CA SER A 31 -0.97 9.57 -14.05
C SER A 31 -1.25 8.09 -13.76
N CYS A 32 -0.91 7.22 -14.71
CA CYS A 32 -0.96 5.77 -14.51
C CYS A 32 0.41 5.31 -14.01
N THR A 33 0.46 4.70 -12.83
CA THR A 33 1.72 4.22 -12.21
C THR A 33 1.63 2.74 -11.89
N LEU A 34 2.62 1.96 -12.30
CA LEU A 34 2.81 0.56 -11.91
C LEU A 34 3.88 0.49 -10.81
N VAL A 35 3.56 -0.09 -9.66
CA VAL A 35 4.53 -0.38 -8.61
C VAL A 35 4.71 -1.89 -8.50
N LEU A 36 5.95 -2.37 -8.53
CA LEU A 36 6.28 -3.79 -8.61
C LEU A 36 7.45 -4.13 -7.67
N SER A 37 7.37 -5.31 -7.06
CA SER A 37 8.45 -5.98 -6.32
C SER A 37 8.54 -7.44 -6.76
N THR A 38 9.77 -7.93 -6.88
CA THR A 38 10.11 -9.34 -7.18
C THR A 38 11.03 -9.94 -6.10
N GLY A 39 11.05 -9.33 -4.91
CA GLY A 39 11.92 -9.72 -3.79
C GLY A 39 13.18 -8.85 -3.62
N ASN A 40 13.59 -8.11 -4.65
CA ASN A 40 14.78 -7.24 -4.62
C ASN A 40 14.42 -5.74 -4.56
N GLY A 41 13.59 -5.38 -3.58
CA GLY A 41 13.10 -4.01 -3.42
C GLY A 41 11.83 -3.71 -4.22
N VAL A 42 11.40 -2.45 -4.18
CA VAL A 42 10.14 -1.98 -4.76
C VAL A 42 10.46 -0.88 -5.78
N ASN A 43 9.90 -0.96 -6.98
CA ASN A 43 10.14 0.02 -8.04
C ASN A 43 8.81 0.54 -8.60
N GLY A 44 8.76 1.85 -8.86
CA GLY A 44 7.61 2.52 -9.46
C GLY A 44 7.92 2.99 -10.88
N PHE A 45 6.98 2.71 -11.78
CA PHE A 45 7.04 3.05 -13.19
C PHE A 45 5.83 3.90 -13.55
N THR A 46 6.02 4.97 -14.32
CA THR A 46 4.95 5.82 -14.80
C THR A 46 4.72 5.58 -16.28
N LEU A 47 3.46 5.39 -16.68
CA LEU A 47 3.09 5.25 -18.09
C LEU A 47 3.29 6.59 -18.79
N ASP A 48 4.11 6.60 -19.84
CA ASP A 48 4.13 7.65 -20.85
C ASP A 48 3.08 7.29 -21.93
N PRO A 49 1.95 8.02 -22.03
CA PRO A 49 0.89 7.69 -22.99
C PRO A 49 1.32 7.94 -24.44
N SER A 50 2.28 8.82 -24.68
CA SER A 50 2.77 9.15 -26.03
C SER A 50 3.65 8.04 -26.59
N LEU A 51 4.38 7.34 -25.74
CA LEU A 51 5.22 6.19 -26.10
C LEU A 51 4.49 4.86 -25.93
N GLY A 52 3.48 4.80 -25.05
CA GLY A 52 2.81 3.56 -24.68
C GLY A 52 3.63 2.67 -23.75
N GLU A 53 4.62 3.23 -23.06
CA GLU A 53 5.59 2.49 -22.24
C GLU A 53 5.58 2.92 -20.77
N PHE A 54 5.85 1.98 -19.88
CA PHE A 54 6.08 2.24 -18.46
C PHE A 54 7.56 2.58 -18.22
N ILE A 55 7.83 3.83 -17.88
CA ILE A 55 9.19 4.32 -17.64
C ILE A 55 9.51 4.23 -16.15
N LEU A 56 10.69 3.72 -15.79
CA LEU A 56 11.14 3.69 -14.40
C LEU A 56 11.33 5.12 -13.88
N THR A 57 10.49 5.53 -12.95
CA THR A 57 10.49 6.90 -12.39
C THR A 57 10.88 6.91 -10.91
N HIS A 58 10.65 5.81 -10.20
CA HIS A 58 10.88 5.71 -8.75
C HIS A 58 11.64 4.41 -8.41
N PRO A 59 12.97 4.39 -8.54
CA PRO A 59 13.76 3.22 -8.20
C PRO A 59 13.86 3.01 -6.67
N ASN A 60 13.82 1.75 -6.23
CA ASN A 60 14.08 1.34 -4.84
C ASN A 60 13.31 2.15 -3.77
N ILE A 61 12.00 2.26 -3.95
CA ILE A 61 11.07 2.93 -3.03
C ILE A 61 11.23 2.38 -1.61
N LYS A 62 11.28 3.29 -0.61
CA LYS A 62 11.33 2.98 0.82
C LYS A 62 10.32 3.82 1.58
N ILE A 63 9.57 3.17 2.48
CA ILE A 63 8.69 3.85 3.41
C ILE A 63 9.57 4.59 4.45
N PRO A 64 9.29 5.86 4.76
CA PRO A 64 10.02 6.58 5.80
C PRO A 64 9.79 5.96 7.18
N ASN A 65 10.81 6.00 8.03
CA ASN A 65 10.76 5.43 9.39
C ASN A 65 9.63 6.01 10.27
N LYS A 66 9.20 7.25 10.00
CA LYS A 66 8.07 7.91 10.70
C LYS A 66 7.16 8.63 9.70
N GLY A 67 5.92 8.16 9.58
CA GLY A 67 4.88 8.81 8.78
C GLY A 67 4.10 9.89 9.56
N LYS A 68 3.75 10.98 8.87
CA LYS A 68 2.97 12.11 9.39
C LYS A 68 1.47 12.01 9.12
N ILE A 69 1.04 10.96 8.42
CA ILE A 69 -0.34 10.75 7.98
C ILE A 69 -0.89 9.50 8.67
N TYR A 70 -2.19 9.48 8.93
CA TYR A 70 -2.95 8.26 9.20
C TYR A 70 -4.18 8.22 8.29
N SER A 71 -4.60 7.00 7.91
CA SER A 71 -5.74 6.78 7.02
C SER A 71 -6.66 5.74 7.60
N VAL A 72 -7.88 6.15 7.95
CA VAL A 72 -8.92 5.26 8.48
C VAL A 72 -10.29 5.87 8.21
N ASN A 73 -11.32 5.04 8.07
CA ASN A 73 -12.70 5.50 8.03
C ASN A 73 -13.21 5.76 9.44
N GLU A 74 -13.14 7.01 9.90
CA GLU A 74 -13.62 7.40 11.23
C GLU A 74 -15.15 7.27 11.41
N GLY A 75 -15.92 7.13 10.32
CA GLY A 75 -17.35 6.84 10.41
C GLY A 75 -17.66 5.47 11.06
N ASN A 76 -16.67 4.57 11.11
CA ASN A 76 -16.78 3.28 11.79
C ASN A 76 -16.35 3.32 13.26
N ALA A 77 -16.07 4.51 13.84
CA ALA A 77 -15.51 4.63 15.18
C ALA A 77 -16.29 3.89 16.27
N ARG A 78 -17.62 3.86 16.17
CA ARG A 78 -18.49 3.13 17.11
C ARG A 78 -18.23 1.61 17.19
N ASN A 79 -17.62 1.04 16.14
CA ASN A 79 -17.37 -0.39 16.00
C ASN A 79 -15.90 -0.74 16.27
N TRP A 80 -15.05 0.22 16.60
CA TRP A 80 -13.64 -0.03 16.84
C TRP A 80 -13.42 -0.72 18.18
N ASP A 81 -12.42 -1.61 18.21
CA ASP A 81 -11.89 -2.11 19.46
C ASP A 81 -11.13 -1.01 20.22
N ALA A 82 -10.93 -1.23 21.52
CA ALA A 82 -10.25 -0.26 22.38
C ALA A 82 -8.82 0.10 21.89
N PRO A 83 -7.99 -0.86 21.41
CA PRO A 83 -6.67 -0.53 20.86
C PRO A 83 -6.73 0.40 19.64
N THR A 84 -7.64 0.16 18.68
CA THR A 84 -7.77 0.99 17.47
C THR A 84 -8.21 2.40 17.83
N ALA A 85 -9.24 2.53 18.68
CA ALA A 85 -9.72 3.84 19.14
C ALA A 85 -8.59 4.63 19.82
N LYS A 86 -7.83 3.98 20.71
CA LYS A 86 -6.69 4.58 21.42
C LYS A 86 -5.56 4.99 20.47
N TYR A 87 -5.30 4.21 19.41
CA TYR A 87 -4.29 4.57 18.42
C TYR A 87 -4.70 5.81 17.62
N VAL A 88 -5.96 5.89 17.17
CA VAL A 88 -6.47 7.05 16.44
C VAL A 88 -6.46 8.30 17.33
N GLU A 89 -6.83 8.17 18.61
CA GLU A 89 -6.74 9.25 19.58
C GLU A 89 -5.29 9.76 19.73
N ARG A 90 -4.31 8.86 19.87
CA ARG A 90 -2.88 9.22 19.90
C ARG A 90 -2.40 9.92 18.64
N CYS A 91 -2.96 9.58 17.48
CA CYS A 91 -2.64 10.28 16.22
C CYS A 91 -3.13 11.73 16.24
N LYS A 92 -4.29 12.00 16.85
CA LYS A 92 -4.90 13.34 16.95
C LYS A 92 -4.30 14.17 18.09
N PHE A 93 -4.02 13.53 19.21
CA PHE A 93 -3.58 14.15 20.46
C PHE A 93 -2.32 13.45 20.99
N PRO A 94 -1.16 13.64 20.31
CA PRO A 94 0.10 13.06 20.76
C PRO A 94 0.51 13.62 22.13
N GLN A 95 0.99 12.75 23.02
CA GLN A 95 1.46 13.11 24.37
C GLN A 95 2.99 13.19 24.48
N ASP A 96 3.70 12.83 23.42
CA ASP A 96 5.17 12.76 23.35
C ASP A 96 5.81 14.07 22.82
N GLY A 97 5.01 15.14 22.70
CA GLY A 97 5.43 16.43 22.15
C GLY A 97 5.55 16.47 20.61
N SER A 98 5.21 15.38 19.92
CA SER A 98 5.14 15.38 18.45
C SER A 98 3.90 16.14 17.94
N SER A 99 3.93 16.55 16.68
CA SER A 99 2.77 17.17 16.03
C SER A 99 1.67 16.15 15.74
N PRO A 100 0.38 16.51 15.85
CA PRO A 100 -0.71 15.66 15.40
C PRO A 100 -0.52 15.16 13.97
N LYS A 101 -0.90 13.90 13.71
CA LYS A 101 -0.86 13.33 12.36
C LYS A 101 -2.02 13.87 11.54
N SER A 102 -1.79 14.07 10.25
CA SER A 102 -2.83 14.47 9.30
C SER A 102 -3.71 13.28 8.92
N LEU A 103 -5.04 13.44 8.99
CA LEU A 103 -5.98 12.47 8.43
C LEU A 103 -6.02 12.62 6.90
N ARG A 104 -5.86 11.51 6.19
CA ARG A 104 -6.13 11.42 4.74
C ARG A 104 -6.86 10.11 4.46
N TYR A 105 -8.08 10.19 3.93
CA TYR A 105 -8.87 9.01 3.61
C TYR A 105 -9.46 9.14 2.20
N ILE A 106 -8.89 8.41 1.24
CA ILE A 106 -9.33 8.43 -0.16
C ILE A 106 -10.47 7.41 -0.40
N GLY A 107 -10.60 6.40 0.47
CA GLY A 107 -11.59 5.33 0.32
C GLY A 107 -11.21 4.27 -0.73
N ARG A 108 -10.02 4.36 -1.33
CA ARG A 108 -9.45 3.36 -2.26
C ARG A 108 -8.10 2.89 -1.72
N SER A 109 -7.95 1.60 -1.44
CA SER A 109 -6.76 1.04 -0.77
C SER A 109 -5.45 1.34 -1.50
N VAL A 110 -5.44 1.21 -2.84
CA VAL A 110 -4.24 1.48 -3.66
C VAL A 110 -3.83 2.95 -3.59
N SER A 111 -4.79 3.86 -3.70
CA SER A 111 -4.52 5.31 -3.61
C SER A 111 -4.04 5.71 -2.22
N VAL A 112 -4.58 5.08 -1.17
CA VAL A 112 -4.11 5.30 0.20
C VAL A 112 -2.68 4.80 0.38
N PHE A 113 -2.33 3.62 -0.15
CA PHE A 113 -0.96 3.08 -0.06
C PHE A 113 0.06 4.03 -0.69
N GLN A 114 -0.28 4.63 -1.84
CA GLN A 114 0.57 5.61 -2.52
C GLN A 114 0.91 6.85 -1.68
N LEU A 115 0.12 7.19 -0.65
CA LEU A 115 0.45 8.31 0.25
C LEU A 115 1.59 7.99 1.23
N PHE A 116 1.94 6.71 1.40
CA PHE A 116 2.92 6.23 2.38
C PHE A 116 4.25 5.78 1.76
N VAL A 117 4.29 5.63 0.43
CA VAL A 117 5.48 5.33 -0.37
C VAL A 117 5.97 6.57 -1.09
#